data_AF-A0A7J6SUE0-F1
#
_entry.id   AF-A0A7J6SUE0-F1
#
_cell.length_a   1.000
_cell.length_b   1.000
_cell.length_c   1.000
_cell.angle_alpha   90.00
_cell.angle_beta   90.00
_cell.angle_gamma   90.00
#
_symmetry.space_group_name_H-M   'P 1'
#
loop_
_entity.id
_entity.type
_entity.pdbx_description
1 polymer ?
#
loop_
_entity_poly.entity_id
_entity_poly.type
_entity_poly.pdbx_seq_one_letter_code
_entity_poly.pdbx_strand_id
1 'polypeptide(L)'
;PIDGALMMVAPYPDAWDIPEDVEKLVIPVDHQLTFLRYFHIQPDSAHRGREATLSSIGRSFWWNNLARSVKKFCKHCLGCQLRKKSGDQKVGRLRTSIYTKPFSALGIDLIEMPAGK
;
A
#
# COMPACT_ATOMS: atom_id res chain seq x y z
N PRO A 1 11.74 18.55 -21.96
CA PRO A 1 12.73 17.47 -22.20
C PRO A 1 13.61 17.29 -20.96
N ILE A 2 13.49 16.16 -20.27
CA ILE A 2 14.40 15.81 -19.18
C ILE A 2 15.71 15.36 -19.84
N ASP A 3 16.69 16.25 -19.86
CA ASP A 3 18.02 15.99 -20.42
C ASP A 3 18.64 14.76 -19.76
N GLY A 4 19.05 13.79 -20.58
CA GLY A 4 19.81 12.61 -20.14
C GLY A 4 18.99 11.35 -19.81
N ALA A 5 17.69 11.31 -20.11
CA ALA A 5 16.92 10.08 -19.93
C ALA A 5 17.24 9.06 -21.04
N LEU A 6 17.94 7.98 -20.70
CA LEU A 6 18.12 6.83 -21.58
C LEU A 6 16.78 6.08 -21.69
N MET A 7 16.34 5.79 -22.92
CA MET A 7 15.31 4.77 -23.14
C MET A 7 15.99 3.40 -23.16
N MET A 8 15.52 2.48 -22.34
CA MET A 8 15.96 1.08 -22.38
C MET A 8 14.74 0.18 -22.36
N VAL A 9 14.82 -0.91 -23.12
CA VAL A 9 13.97 -2.08 -22.89
C VAL A 9 14.45 -2.68 -21.57
N ALA A 10 13.56 -2.75 -20.58
CA ALA A 10 13.93 -3.22 -19.23
C ALA A 10 14.45 -4.67 -19.34
N PRO A 11 15.74 -4.93 -19.03
CA PRO A 11 16.40 -6.17 -19.45
C PRO A 11 16.06 -7.37 -18.55
N TYR A 12 15.18 -7.23 -17.56
CA TYR A 12 14.91 -8.28 -16.60
C TYR A 12 13.47 -8.25 -16.09
N PRO A 13 12.80 -9.41 -16.00
CA PRO A 13 11.54 -9.53 -15.29
C PRO A 13 11.85 -9.54 -13.79
N ASP A 14 11.85 -8.37 -13.14
CA ASP A 14 11.75 -8.31 -11.69
C ASP A 14 10.35 -8.77 -11.24
N ALA A 15 10.13 -10.09 -11.25
CA ALA A 15 9.13 -10.88 -10.49
C ALA A 15 7.65 -10.44 -10.48
N TRP A 16 7.25 -9.48 -11.31
CA TRP A 16 5.89 -8.94 -11.36
C TRP A 16 5.48 -8.81 -12.83
N ASP A 17 4.23 -9.16 -13.16
CA ASP A 17 3.63 -9.19 -14.52
C ASP A 17 3.63 -7.81 -15.21
N ILE A 18 4.81 -7.26 -15.47
CA ILE A 18 5.00 -6.06 -16.26
C ILE A 18 5.45 -6.56 -17.64
N PRO A 19 4.71 -6.28 -18.73
CA PRO A 19 5.03 -6.83 -20.04
C PRO A 19 6.49 -6.53 -20.44
N GLU A 20 7.19 -7.57 -20.91
CA GLU A 20 8.62 -7.55 -21.25
C GLU A 20 8.95 -6.62 -22.44
N ASP A 21 7.96 -6.31 -23.29
CA ASP A 21 8.15 -5.59 -24.56
C ASP A 21 7.79 -4.09 -24.54
N VAL A 22 7.83 -3.44 -23.37
CA VAL A 22 7.52 -1.99 -23.27
C VAL A 22 8.80 -1.19 -23.09
N GLU A 23 9.04 -0.23 -23.98
CA GLU A 23 10.09 0.78 -23.81
C GLU A 23 9.83 1.59 -22.54
N LYS A 24 10.81 1.63 -21.64
CA LYS A 24 10.70 2.37 -20.37
C LYS A 24 11.75 3.46 -20.30
N LEU A 25 11.37 4.57 -19.69
CA LEU A 25 12.27 5.67 -19.43
C LEU A 25 13.12 5.37 -18.19
N VAL A 26 14.44 5.38 -18.35
CA VAL A 26 15.36 5.19 -17.23
C VAL A 26 15.49 6.50 -16.46
N ILE A 27 15.17 6.45 -15.17
CA ILE A 27 15.21 7.65 -14.30
C ILE A 27 16.56 7.73 -13.56
N PRO A 28 17.33 8.82 -13.74
CA PRO A 28 18.54 9.09 -12.96
C PRO A 28 18.26 9.14 -11.47
N VAL A 29 19.26 8.78 -10.65
CA VAL A 29 19.14 8.67 -9.18
C VAL A 29 18.55 9.93 -8.55
N ASP A 30 18.96 11.10 -9.03
CA ASP A 30 18.55 12.41 -8.51
C ASP A 30 17.05 12.67 -8.64
N HIS A 31 16.39 12.04 -9.62
CA HIS A 31 14.96 12.21 -9.88
C HIS A 31 14.08 11.11 -9.28
N GLN A 32 14.65 9.97 -8.88
CA GLN A 32 13.88 8.82 -8.38
C GLN A 32 12.98 9.18 -7.18
N LEU A 33 13.47 10.01 -6.25
CA LEU A 33 12.69 10.43 -5.09
C LEU A 33 11.47 11.28 -5.49
N THR A 34 11.62 12.16 -6.48
CA THR A 34 10.52 13.00 -6.99
C THR A 34 9.43 12.13 -7.61
N PHE A 35 9.81 11.14 -8.40
CA PHE A 35 8.88 10.18 -8.98
C PHE A 35 8.18 9.33 -7.90
N LEU A 36 8.92 8.82 -6.91
CA LEU A 36 8.35 8.08 -5.79
C LEU A 36 7.33 8.91 -4.99
N ARG A 37 7.64 10.19 -4.75
CA ARG A 37 6.70 11.12 -4.08
C ARG A 37 5.46 11.36 -4.93
N TYR A 38 5.62 11.60 -6.23
CA TYR A 38 4.53 11.87 -7.15
C TYR A 38 3.52 10.70 -7.17
N PHE A 39 3.98 9.50 -7.45
CA PHE A 39 3.12 8.30 -7.59
C PHE A 39 2.60 7.73 -6.26
N HIS A 40 3.09 8.20 -5.11
CA HIS A 40 2.65 7.71 -3.80
C HIS A 40 1.84 8.74 -3.01
N ILE A 41 2.25 10.02 -3.01
CA ILE A 41 1.72 11.06 -2.12
C ILE A 41 0.67 11.94 -2.81
N GLN A 42 0.57 11.94 -4.14
CA GLN A 42 -0.43 12.79 -4.79
C GLN A 42 -1.85 12.55 -4.25
N PRO A 43 -2.71 13.59 -4.23
CA PRO A 43 -4.05 13.51 -3.64
C PRO A 43 -4.92 12.38 -4.22
N ASP A 44 -4.76 12.10 -5.51
CA ASP A 44 -5.42 11.02 -6.28
C ASP A 44 -4.86 9.62 -5.99
N SER A 45 -3.64 9.56 -5.48
CA SER A 45 -2.90 8.34 -5.22
C SER A 45 -3.18 7.78 -3.84
N ALA A 46 -3.89 8.50 -2.97
CA ALA A 46 -4.41 8.02 -1.68
C ALA A 46 -3.40 7.20 -0.85
N HIS A 47 -2.11 7.50 -0.93
CA HIS A 47 -1.05 6.69 -0.33
C HIS A 47 -1.11 5.20 -0.72
N ARG A 48 -1.27 4.95 -2.03
CA ARG A 48 -1.32 3.63 -2.66
C ARG A 48 -0.28 2.69 -2.05
N GLY A 49 -0.71 1.46 -1.81
CA GLY A 49 0.16 0.41 -1.29
C GLY A 49 1.33 0.14 -2.23
N ARG A 50 2.33 -0.59 -1.71
CA ARG A 50 3.58 -0.91 -2.43
C ARG A 50 3.34 -1.37 -3.87
N GLU A 51 2.43 -2.32 -4.06
CA GLU A 51 2.18 -2.96 -5.36
C GLU A 51 1.53 -2.00 -6.35
N ALA A 52 0.56 -1.21 -5.90
CA ALA A 52 -0.09 -0.21 -6.73
C ALA A 52 0.88 0.90 -7.16
N THR A 53 1.73 1.39 -6.25
CA THR A 53 2.76 2.38 -6.59
C THR A 53 3.81 1.80 -7.55
N LEU A 54 4.24 0.55 -7.33
CA LEU A 54 5.19 -0.13 -8.21
C LEU A 54 4.63 -0.35 -9.61
N SER A 55 3.39 -0.86 -9.72
CA SER A 55 2.72 -1.05 -11.01
C SER A 55 2.55 0.27 -11.75
N SER A 56 2.21 1.35 -11.05
CA SER A 56 2.06 2.67 -11.67
C SER A 56 3.37 3.21 -12.23
N ILE A 57 4.48 3.05 -11.51
CA ILE A 57 5.80 3.50 -11.97
C ILE A 57 6.31 2.58 -13.08
N GLY A 58 6.22 1.27 -12.88
CA GLY A 58 6.77 0.24 -13.76
C GLY A 58 6.12 0.14 -15.14
N ARG A 59 4.95 0.79 -15.35
CA ARG A 59 4.30 0.92 -16.66
C ARG A 59 5.08 1.79 -17.65
N SER A 60 5.83 2.79 -17.18
CA SER A 60 6.46 3.79 -18.06
C SER A 60 7.90 4.14 -17.65
N PHE A 61 8.28 3.85 -16.41
CA PHE A 61 9.56 4.24 -15.83
C PHE A 61 10.27 3.02 -15.24
N TRP A 62 11.60 3.05 -15.29
CA TRP A 62 12.43 1.99 -14.73
C TRP A 62 13.72 2.57 -14.14
N TRP A 63 14.25 1.89 -13.11
CA TRP A 63 15.62 2.07 -12.63
C TRP A 63 16.04 0.83 -11.83
N ASN A 64 17.36 0.68 -11.63
CA ASN A 64 17.89 -0.44 -10.86
C ASN A 64 17.32 -0.46 -9.43
N ASN A 65 16.80 -1.62 -8.98
CA ASN A 65 16.17 -1.79 -7.68
C ASN A 65 14.90 -0.93 -7.45
N LEU A 66 14.11 -0.66 -8.49
CA LEU A 66 12.81 0.03 -8.40
C LEU A 66 11.94 -0.54 -7.28
N ALA A 67 11.72 -1.86 -7.25
CA ALA A 67 10.89 -2.51 -6.25
C ALA A 67 11.36 -2.27 -4.80
N ARG A 68 12.68 -2.30 -4.58
CA ARG A 68 13.30 -2.03 -3.28
C ARG A 68 13.11 -0.56 -2.88
N SER A 69 13.24 0.34 -3.83
CA SER A 69 13.05 1.78 -3.63
C SER A 69 11.61 2.10 -3.22
N VAL A 70 10.62 1.55 -3.94
CA VAL A 70 9.19 1.69 -3.60
C VAL A 70 8.90 1.10 -2.22
N LYS A 71 9.37 -0.13 -1.94
CA LYS A 71 9.19 -0.77 -0.62
C LYS A 71 9.73 0.10 0.52
N LYS A 72 10.95 0.64 0.35
CA LYS A 72 11.58 1.50 1.35
C LYS A 72 10.78 2.79 1.51
N PHE A 73 10.35 3.41 0.43
CA PHE A 73 9.59 4.66 0.47
C PHE A 73 8.24 4.51 1.17
N CYS A 74 7.41 3.55 0.76
CA CYS A 74 6.11 3.30 1.38
C CYS A 74 6.22 2.92 2.86
N LYS A 75 7.30 2.24 3.29
CA LYS A 75 7.53 1.88 4.69
C LYS A 75 7.76 3.12 5.57
N HIS A 76 8.40 4.17 5.04
CA HIS A 76 8.74 5.40 5.78
C HIS A 76 7.76 6.55 5.54
N CYS A 77 6.66 6.31 4.83
CA CYS A 77 5.65 7.33 4.62
C CYS A 77 4.85 7.57 5.92
N LEU A 78 5.00 8.76 6.50
CA LEU A 78 4.27 9.18 7.71
C LEU A 78 2.74 9.04 7.54
N GLY A 79 2.20 9.44 6.40
CA GLY A 79 0.76 9.33 6.11
C GLY A 79 0.25 7.88 6.06
N CYS A 80 1.08 6.92 5.64
CA CYS A 80 0.75 5.50 5.72
C CYS A 80 0.86 4.98 7.16
N GLN A 81 1.91 5.38 7.87
CA GLN A 81 2.19 4.91 9.23
C GLN A 81 1.10 5.37 10.21
N LEU A 82 0.64 6.61 10.09
CA LEU A 82 -0.44 7.16 10.94
C LEU A 82 -1.80 6.50 10.69
N ARG A 83 -2.08 6.10 9.45
CA ARG A 83 -3.35 5.41 9.09
C ARG A 83 -3.35 3.93 9.41
N LYS A 84 -2.19 3.27 9.36
CA LYS A 84 -2.08 1.87 9.75
C LYS A 84 -2.30 1.78 11.25
N LYS A 85 -3.42 1.19 11.67
CA LYS A 85 -3.57 0.72 13.05
C LYS A 85 -2.39 -0.19 13.34
N SER A 86 -1.61 0.15 14.37
CA SER A 86 -0.55 -0.70 14.89
C SER A 86 -1.11 -2.11 15.04
N GLY A 87 -0.51 -3.10 14.37
CA GLY A 87 -0.94 -4.51 14.42
C GLY A 87 -0.86 -5.12 15.82
N ASP A 88 -0.40 -4.35 16.80
CA ASP A 88 -0.42 -4.67 18.22
C ASP A 88 -1.78 -4.34 18.86
N GLN A 89 -2.87 -4.62 18.13
CA GLN A 89 -4.09 -4.99 18.82
C GLN A 89 -3.70 -6.25 19.58
N LYS A 90 -3.35 -6.11 20.86
CA LYS A 90 -3.29 -7.22 21.80
C LYS A 90 -4.51 -8.04 21.48
N VAL A 91 -4.31 -9.20 20.85
CA VAL A 91 -5.40 -10.08 20.45
C VAL A 91 -6.03 -10.45 21.77
N GLY A 92 -7.06 -9.70 22.16
CA GLY A 92 -7.77 -9.90 23.39
C GLY A 92 -8.32 -11.28 23.25
N ARG A 93 -7.69 -12.26 23.91
CA ARG A 93 -8.09 -13.65 23.81
C ARG A 93 -9.53 -13.66 24.29
N LEU A 94 -10.47 -13.75 23.36
CA LEU A 94 -11.89 -13.89 23.66
C LEU A 94 -12.01 -15.15 24.51
N ARG A 95 -12.08 -14.96 25.82
CA ARG A 95 -12.43 -16.05 26.73
C ARG A 95 -13.94 -16.16 26.64
N THR A 96 -14.42 -17.17 25.93
CA THR A 96 -15.81 -17.58 26.05
C THR A 96 -16.03 -18.02 27.49
N SER A 97 -16.82 -17.25 28.22
CA SER A 97 -17.29 -17.64 29.55
C SER A 97 -18.07 -18.95 29.42
N ILE A 98 -17.64 -19.98 30.15
CA ILE A 98 -18.37 -21.26 30.22
C ILE A 98 -19.47 -21.09 31.26
N TYR A 99 -20.72 -21.25 30.84
CA TYR A 99 -21.90 -21.13 31.69
C TYR A 99 -22.42 -22.54 32.00
N THR A 100 -22.46 -22.91 33.28
CA THR A 100 -22.80 -24.28 33.71
C THR A 100 -24.25 -24.44 34.17
N LYS A 101 -25.05 -23.37 34.18
CA LYS A 101 -26.44 -23.37 34.67
C LYS A 101 -27.33 -22.52 33.75
N PRO A 102 -28.63 -22.85 33.62
CA PRO A 102 -29.59 -21.97 32.94
C PRO A 102 -29.64 -20.59 33.59
N PHE A 103 -29.86 -19.54 32.78
CA PHE A 103 -29.97 -18.14 33.23
C PHE A 103 -28.74 -17.54 33.94
N SER A 104 -27.56 -18.15 33.82
CA SER A 104 -26.35 -17.65 34.50
C SER A 104 -25.68 -16.46 33.79
N ALA A 105 -26.14 -16.08 32.60
CA ALA A 105 -25.64 -14.93 31.86
C ALA A 105 -26.74 -14.30 31.04
N LEU A 106 -26.75 -12.96 30.98
CA LEU A 106 -27.65 -12.16 30.16
C LEU A 106 -26.79 -11.17 29.35
N GLY A 107 -26.87 -11.27 28.02
CA GLY A 107 -26.31 -10.28 27.11
C GLY A 107 -27.43 -9.35 26.63
N ILE A 108 -27.29 -8.05 26.87
CA ILE A 108 -28.25 -7.04 26.44
C ILE A 108 -27.54 -6.14 25.44
N ASP A 109 -28.15 -5.95 24.28
CA ASP A 109 -27.71 -4.99 23.27
C ASP A 109 -28.87 -4.05 22.93
N LEU A 110 -28.57 -2.78 22.72
CA LEU A 110 -29.57 -1.76 22.38
C LEU A 110 -29.39 -1.37 20.92
N ILE A 111 -30.44 -1.54 20.14
CA ILE A 111 -30.48 -1.12 18.74
C ILE A 111 -31.58 -0.08 18.59
N GLU A 112 -31.22 1.09 18.07
CA GLU A 112 -32.19 2.10 17.65
C GLU A 112 -32.70 1.75 16.26
N MET A 113 -34.02 1.60 16.14
CA MET A 113 -34.66 1.35 14.86
C MET A 113 -35.15 2.68 14.26
N PRO A 114 -34.99 2.90 12.95
CA PRO A 114 -35.55 4.08 12.31
C PRO A 114 -37.08 4.06 12.38
N ALA A 115 -37.69 5.25 12.52
CA ALA A 115 -39.15 5.38 12.52
C ALA A 115 -39.72 4.81 11.22
N GLY A 116 -40.65 3.86 11.35
CA GLY A 116 -41.36 3.28 10.21
C GLY A 116 -42.08 4.38 9.42
N LYS A 117 -42.00 4.29 8.08
CA LYS A 117 -42.84 5.10 7.19
C LYS A 117 -44.30 4.67 7.28
#